data_AF-A0A158Q8L4-F1
#
_entry.id   AF-A0A158Q8L4-F1
#
_cell.length_a   1.000
_cell.length_b   1.000
_cell.length_c   1.000
_cell.angle_alpha   90.00
_cell.angle_beta   90.00
_cell.angle_gamma   90.00
#
_symmetry.space_group_name_H-M   'P 1'
#
loop_
_entity.id
_entity.type
_entity.pdbx_description
1 polymer ?
#
loop_
_entity_poly.entity_id
_entity_poly.type
_entity_poly.pdbx_seq_one_letter_code
_entity_poly.pdbx_strand_id
1 'polypeptide(L)'
;MPPTRGAVQSREIAMDSEKLEKEKKSFVYNKDDEFYSAPAFCYLLHYRNAAVFCGILEVLLLIVAVLVFLNLQLEKANIRIWFVITLVIFLVFATITTLLMIYGIVTEKPKYMWPLMAFMHIEVTILITSAIASITSMSMGLQATHRLFGLYVSIHKLEKHFGPIWPFNLAILSFFAATIVIWSYIMVRGAYDYLLDKEYFTRKSSIEMVKTIVVNGV
;
A
#
# COMPACT_ATOMS: atom_id res chain seq x y z
N MET A 1 -23.98 -21.48 53.26
CA MET A 1 -25.02 -20.60 52.67
C MET A 1 -24.46 -19.99 51.39
N PRO A 2 -24.89 -20.44 50.21
CA PRO A 2 -24.45 -19.86 48.94
C PRO A 2 -25.21 -18.55 48.69
N PRO A 3 -24.57 -17.52 48.12
CA PRO A 3 -25.27 -16.31 47.74
C PRO A 3 -26.28 -16.64 46.63
N THR A 4 -27.45 -16.03 46.79
CA THR A 4 -28.67 -16.16 46.00
C THR A 4 -28.43 -15.98 44.50
N ARG A 5 -28.79 -17.02 43.73
CA ARG A 5 -28.76 -17.14 42.27
C ARG A 5 -29.38 -15.95 41.51
N GLY A 6 -30.29 -15.20 42.13
CA GLY A 6 -30.90 -14.00 41.55
C GLY A 6 -29.96 -12.79 41.41
N ALA A 7 -29.01 -12.61 42.33
CA ALA A 7 -28.09 -11.45 42.28
C ALA A 7 -27.00 -11.60 41.20
N VAL A 8 -26.65 -12.84 40.84
CA VAL A 8 -25.70 -13.15 39.76
C VAL A 8 -26.38 -12.97 38.40
N GLN A 9 -27.63 -13.42 38.27
CA GLN A 9 -28.40 -13.32 37.03
C GLN A 9 -28.76 -11.87 36.66
N SER A 10 -29.10 -11.01 37.65
CA SER A 10 -29.32 -9.59 37.39
C SER A 10 -28.03 -8.84 37.00
N ARG A 11 -26.86 -9.32 37.43
CA ARG A 11 -25.56 -8.71 37.09
C ARG A 11 -25.06 -9.14 35.72
N GLU A 12 -25.32 -10.38 35.31
CA GLU A 12 -25.07 -10.86 33.94
C GLU A 12 -25.97 -10.16 32.92
N ILE A 13 -27.26 -9.98 33.21
CA ILE A 13 -28.20 -9.25 32.33
C ILE A 13 -27.83 -7.76 32.25
N ALA A 14 -27.41 -7.14 33.36
CA ALA A 14 -26.95 -5.75 33.36
C ALA A 14 -25.63 -5.55 32.58
N MET A 15 -24.69 -6.49 32.70
CA MET A 15 -23.44 -6.48 31.92
C MET A 15 -23.71 -6.70 30.43
N ASP A 16 -24.60 -7.62 30.07
CA ASP A 16 -24.98 -7.84 28.67
C ASP A 16 -25.73 -6.64 28.12
N SER A 17 -26.57 -5.94 28.89
CA SER A 17 -27.22 -4.70 28.44
C SER A 17 -26.25 -3.52 28.30
N GLU A 18 -25.24 -3.37 29.15
CA GLU A 18 -24.20 -2.34 28.98
C GLU A 18 -23.26 -2.65 27.81
N LYS A 19 -22.97 -3.94 27.56
CA LYS A 19 -22.22 -4.39 26.39
C LYS A 19 -23.05 -4.18 25.12
N LEU A 20 -24.34 -4.50 25.13
CA LEU A 20 -25.27 -4.24 24.04
C LEU A 20 -25.48 -2.74 23.81
N GLU A 21 -25.53 -1.89 24.84
CA GLU A 21 -25.63 -0.44 24.68
C GLU A 21 -24.34 0.18 24.16
N LYS A 22 -23.17 -0.36 24.53
CA LYS A 22 -21.88 0.00 23.90
C LYS A 22 -21.78 -0.48 22.46
N GLU A 23 -22.32 -1.65 22.15
CA GLU A 23 -22.37 -2.25 20.80
C GLU A 23 -23.47 -1.62 19.92
N LYS A 24 -24.49 -1.01 20.54
CA LYS A 24 -25.62 -0.32 19.91
C LYS A 24 -25.52 1.21 20.04
N LYS A 25 -24.32 1.74 20.31
CA LYS A 25 -24.00 3.09 19.84
C LYS A 25 -23.90 2.98 18.32
N SER A 26 -25.03 3.24 17.67
CA SER A 26 -25.13 3.58 16.25
C SER A 26 -23.84 4.27 15.83
N PHE A 27 -23.04 3.60 15.00
CA PHE A 27 -21.80 4.18 14.48
C PHE A 27 -22.22 5.41 13.66
N VAL A 28 -22.09 6.59 14.27
CA VAL A 28 -22.31 7.86 13.59
C VAL A 28 -21.03 8.13 12.83
N TYR A 29 -21.09 7.96 11.51
CA TYR A 29 -19.98 8.29 10.63
C TYR A 29 -19.55 9.74 10.88
N ASN A 30 -18.36 9.90 11.46
CA ASN A 30 -17.70 11.19 11.60
C ASN A 30 -16.51 11.23 10.64
N LYS A 31 -16.46 12.27 9.81
CA LYS A 31 -15.43 12.45 8.80
C LYS A 31 -14.04 12.66 9.42
N ASP A 32 -14.00 13.23 10.61
CA ASP A 32 -12.76 13.61 11.32
C ASP A 32 -12.48 12.66 12.50
N ASP A 33 -12.99 11.43 12.44
CA ASP A 33 -12.73 10.41 13.47
C ASP A 33 -11.24 10.04 13.51
N GLU A 34 -10.67 9.88 14.71
CA GLU A 34 -9.31 9.37 14.91
C GLU A 34 -9.10 8.00 14.27
N PHE A 35 -10.18 7.22 14.09
CA PHE A 35 -10.18 5.96 13.35
C PHE A 35 -9.63 6.11 11.91
N TYR A 36 -9.84 7.25 11.26
CA TYR A 36 -9.35 7.53 9.90
C TYR A 36 -7.99 8.23 9.87
N SER A 37 -7.31 8.32 11.01
CA SER A 37 -5.92 8.75 11.08
C SER A 37 -4.99 7.57 10.84
N ALA A 38 -4.01 7.78 9.95
CA ALA A 38 -3.12 6.72 9.49
C ALA A 38 -2.16 6.28 10.61
N PRO A 39 -2.25 5.04 11.11
CA PRO A 39 -1.41 4.56 12.20
C PRO A 39 0.05 4.44 11.77
N ALA A 40 0.31 4.18 10.48
CA ALA A 40 1.68 4.11 9.96
C ALA A 40 2.38 5.47 9.83
N PHE A 41 1.66 6.57 10.07
CA PHE A 41 2.19 7.92 10.28
C PHE A 41 2.09 8.37 11.75
N CYS A 42 1.97 7.42 12.68
CA CYS A 42 1.75 7.71 14.10
C CYS A 42 0.50 8.60 14.33
N TYR A 43 -0.55 8.39 13.55
CA TYR A 43 -1.82 9.15 13.58
C TYR A 43 -1.69 10.65 13.22
N LEU A 44 -0.56 11.09 12.66
CA LEU A 44 -0.35 12.50 12.29
C LEU A 44 -1.10 12.95 11.03
N LEU A 45 -1.45 12.01 10.15
CA LEU A 45 -2.08 12.31 8.86
C LEU A 45 -3.37 11.51 8.70
N HIS A 46 -4.43 12.19 8.27
CA HIS A 46 -5.63 11.52 7.78
C HIS A 46 -5.30 10.67 6.56
N TYR A 47 -5.91 9.48 6.42
CA TYR A 47 -5.61 8.53 5.33
C TYR A 47 -5.63 9.16 3.93
N ARG A 48 -6.58 10.08 3.70
CA ARG A 48 -6.68 10.84 2.44
C ARG A 48 -5.38 11.58 2.07
N ASN A 49 -4.78 12.28 3.03
CA ASN A 49 -3.57 13.06 2.81
C ASN A 49 -2.33 12.14 2.79
N ALA A 50 -2.33 11.10 3.64
CA ALA A 50 -1.28 10.09 3.66
C ALA A 50 -1.17 9.36 2.31
N ALA A 51 -2.29 8.97 1.69
CA ALA A 51 -2.30 8.31 0.39
C ALA A 51 -1.72 9.19 -0.72
N VAL A 52 -2.09 10.48 -0.77
CA VAL A 52 -1.53 11.44 -1.75
C VAL A 52 -0.02 11.60 -1.55
N PHE A 53 0.43 11.73 -0.29
CA PHE A 53 1.85 11.81 0.03
C PHE A 53 2.60 10.55 -0.42
N CYS A 54 2.07 9.35 -0.13
CA CYS A 54 2.68 8.08 -0.54
C CYS A 54 2.77 7.96 -2.07
N GLY A 55 1.73 8.36 -2.82
CA GLY A 55 1.78 8.33 -4.29
C GLY A 55 2.82 9.29 -4.88
N ILE A 56 2.95 10.50 -4.31
CA ILE A 56 4.02 11.44 -4.74
C ILE A 56 5.40 10.88 -4.40
N LEU A 57 5.57 10.30 -3.22
CA LEU A 57 6.82 9.70 -2.78
C LEU A 57 7.24 8.53 -3.69
N GLU A 58 6.31 7.66 -4.07
CA GLU A 58 6.55 6.55 -5.00
C GLU A 58 7.08 7.03 -6.35
N VAL A 59 6.39 8.01 -6.95
CA VAL A 59 6.84 8.62 -8.23
C VAL A 59 8.23 9.23 -8.07
N LEU A 60 8.50 9.93 -6.96
CA LEU A 60 9.80 10.54 -6.71
C LEU A 60 10.91 9.48 -6.60
N LEU A 61 10.67 8.39 -5.88
CA LEU A 61 11.61 7.28 -5.75
C LEU A 61 11.91 6.62 -7.10
N LEU A 62 10.88 6.42 -7.94
CA LEU A 62 11.07 5.89 -9.29
C LEU A 62 11.84 6.86 -10.21
N ILE A 63 11.61 8.17 -10.11
CA ILE A 63 12.41 9.18 -10.84
C ILE A 63 13.88 9.07 -10.44
N VAL A 64 14.17 9.03 -9.13
CA VAL A 64 15.54 8.88 -8.63
C VAL A 64 16.16 7.58 -9.15
N ALA A 65 15.43 6.46 -9.11
CA ALA A 65 15.91 5.19 -9.65
C ALA A 65 16.23 5.29 -11.15
N VAL A 66 15.33 5.85 -11.96
CA VAL A 66 15.55 6.05 -13.40
C VAL A 66 16.80 6.91 -13.65
N LEU A 67 16.99 8.01 -12.91
CA LEU A 67 18.16 8.88 -13.04
C LEU A 67 19.47 8.15 -12.69
N VAL A 68 19.49 7.37 -11.60
CA VAL A 68 20.65 6.56 -11.22
C VAL A 68 21.00 5.55 -12.32
N PHE A 69 20.01 4.81 -12.82
CA PHE A 69 20.23 3.82 -13.87
C PHE A 69 20.59 4.45 -15.22
N LEU A 70 20.08 5.64 -15.53
CA LEU A 70 20.47 6.39 -16.72
C LEU A 70 21.90 6.90 -16.63
N ASN A 71 22.33 7.42 -15.48
CA ASN A 71 23.72 7.82 -15.26
C ASN A 71 24.67 6.62 -15.41
N LEU A 72 24.31 5.46 -14.86
CA LEU A 72 25.10 4.22 -15.03
C LEU A 72 25.22 3.80 -16.49
N GLN A 73 24.16 3.95 -17.30
CA GLN A 73 24.23 3.70 -18.75
C GLN A 73 25.22 4.64 -19.45
N LEU A 74 25.14 5.93 -19.15
CA LEU A 74 25.98 6.96 -19.78
C LEU A 74 27.47 6.77 -19.45
N GLU A 75 27.77 6.29 -18.25
CA GLU A 75 29.14 6.01 -17.79
C GLU A 75 29.74 4.69 -18.33
N LYS A 76 29.10 4.07 -19.34
CA LYS A 76 29.49 2.80 -19.98
C LYS A 76 29.45 1.56 -19.08
N ALA A 77 28.76 1.61 -17.94
CA ALA A 77 28.30 0.41 -17.27
C ALA A 77 27.19 -0.19 -18.14
N ASN A 78 27.51 -1.29 -18.84
CA ASN A 78 26.73 -1.86 -19.92
C ASN A 78 25.47 -2.58 -19.38
N ILE A 79 24.60 -1.83 -18.70
CA ILE A 79 23.23 -2.23 -18.41
C ILE A 79 22.55 -2.34 -19.78
N ARG A 80 21.75 -3.37 -20.03
CA ARG A 80 21.06 -3.44 -21.34
C ARG A 80 20.05 -2.30 -21.43
N ILE A 81 20.00 -1.60 -22.56
CA ILE A 81 19.07 -0.47 -22.78
C ILE A 81 17.61 -0.85 -22.47
N TRP A 82 17.26 -2.12 -22.71
CA TRP A 82 15.98 -2.72 -22.36
C TRP A 82 15.59 -2.52 -20.89
N PHE A 83 16.52 -2.63 -19.95
CA PHE A 83 16.23 -2.46 -18.52
C PHE A 83 15.82 -1.03 -18.19
N VAL A 84 16.48 -0.03 -18.80
CA VAL A 84 16.14 1.37 -18.61
C VAL A 84 14.81 1.71 -19.28
N ILE A 85 14.54 1.17 -20.47
CA ILE A 85 13.23 1.30 -21.12
C ILE A 85 12.13 0.73 -20.22
N THR A 86 12.34 -0.46 -19.63
CA THR A 86 11.37 -1.04 -18.68
C THR A 86 11.14 -0.12 -17.47
N LEU A 87 12.19 0.41 -16.83
CA LEU A 87 12.03 1.34 -15.71
C LEU A 87 11.28 2.61 -16.07
N VAL A 88 11.51 3.17 -17.27
CA VAL A 88 10.76 4.33 -17.77
C VAL A 88 9.28 3.98 -17.97
N ILE A 89 8.97 2.80 -18.49
CA ILE A 89 7.58 2.32 -18.61
C ILE A 89 6.93 2.22 -17.22
N PHE A 90 7.62 1.65 -16.23
CA PHE A 90 7.13 1.60 -14.83
C PHE A 90 6.87 3.00 -14.27
N LEU A 91 7.76 3.97 -14.51
CA LEU A 91 7.57 5.35 -14.08
C LEU A 91 6.32 5.99 -14.73
N VAL A 92 6.10 5.76 -16.03
CA VAL A 92 4.89 6.24 -16.73
C VAL A 92 3.63 5.60 -16.15
N PHE A 93 3.65 4.30 -15.87
CA PHE A 93 2.52 3.64 -15.20
C PHE A 93 2.27 4.20 -13.80
N ALA A 94 3.31 4.33 -12.97
CA ALA A 94 3.21 4.87 -11.61
C ALA A 94 2.67 6.30 -11.58
N THR A 95 3.08 7.15 -12.53
CA THR A 95 2.55 8.52 -12.65
C THR A 95 1.08 8.53 -13.04
N ILE A 96 0.67 7.72 -14.02
CA ILE A 96 -0.73 7.62 -14.45
C ILE A 96 -1.62 7.09 -13.32
N THR A 97 -1.21 6.01 -12.64
CA THR A 97 -1.99 5.42 -11.53
C THR A 97 -2.07 6.35 -10.33
N THR A 98 -1.00 7.10 -10.03
CA THR A 98 -1.00 8.13 -8.97
C THR A 98 -1.95 9.28 -9.31
N LEU A 99 -1.94 9.78 -10.54
CA LEU A 99 -2.89 10.81 -10.97
C LEU A 99 -4.34 10.32 -10.89
N LEU A 100 -4.59 9.07 -11.27
CA LEU A 100 -5.91 8.45 -11.19
C LEU A 100 -6.37 8.29 -9.73
N MET A 101 -5.47 7.95 -8.81
CA MET A 101 -5.75 7.92 -7.38
C MET A 101 -6.11 9.32 -6.85
N ILE A 102 -5.32 10.34 -7.18
CA ILE A 102 -5.59 11.73 -6.75
C ILE A 102 -6.95 12.17 -7.27
N TYR A 103 -7.26 11.88 -8.54
CA TYR A 103 -8.57 12.15 -9.12
C TYR A 103 -9.70 11.39 -8.39
N GLY A 104 -9.49 10.12 -8.05
CA GLY A 104 -10.42 9.31 -7.26
C GLY A 104 -10.70 9.88 -5.88
N ILE A 105 -9.66 10.38 -5.22
CA ILE A 105 -9.75 11.03 -3.91
C ILE A 105 -10.52 12.35 -3.99
N VAL A 106 -10.26 13.16 -5.03
CA VAL A 106 -10.95 14.47 -5.23
C VAL A 106 -12.41 14.27 -5.62
N THR A 107 -12.70 13.28 -6.46
CA THR A 107 -14.07 12.94 -6.89
C THR A 107 -14.81 12.03 -5.91
N GLU A 108 -14.16 11.66 -4.80
CA GLU A 108 -14.67 10.77 -3.75
C GLU A 108 -15.19 9.43 -4.28
N LYS A 109 -14.57 8.94 -5.37
CA LYS A 109 -14.93 7.68 -6.03
C LYS A 109 -13.84 6.63 -5.78
N PRO A 110 -14.09 5.63 -4.91
CA PRO A 110 -13.06 4.67 -4.50
C PRO A 110 -12.58 3.77 -5.65
N LYS A 111 -13.41 3.55 -6.68
CA LYS A 111 -13.09 2.70 -7.84
C LYS A 111 -11.79 3.09 -8.55
N TYR A 112 -11.42 4.37 -8.55
CA TYR A 112 -10.22 4.87 -9.23
C TYR A 112 -8.91 4.62 -8.46
N MET A 113 -8.98 4.18 -7.21
CA MET A 113 -7.78 3.84 -6.41
C MET A 113 -7.30 2.41 -6.67
N TRP A 114 -8.16 1.55 -7.23
CA TRP A 114 -7.85 0.14 -7.47
C TRP A 114 -6.65 -0.09 -8.41
N PRO A 115 -6.49 0.66 -9.52
CA PRO A 115 -5.35 0.49 -10.41
C PRO A 115 -4.00 0.74 -9.73
N LEU A 116 -3.90 1.72 -8.83
CA LEU A 116 -2.67 1.97 -8.06
C LEU A 116 -2.39 0.82 -7.08
N MET A 117 -3.40 0.33 -6.37
CA MET A 117 -3.26 -0.80 -5.46
C MET A 117 -2.81 -2.08 -6.18
N ALA A 118 -3.35 -2.34 -7.38
CA ALA A 118 -2.95 -3.48 -8.20
C ALA A 118 -1.50 -3.33 -8.70
N PHE A 119 -1.11 -2.11 -9.09
CA PHE A 119 0.25 -1.80 -9.51
C PHE A 119 1.27 -2.05 -8.38
N MET A 120 1.00 -1.57 -7.16
CA MET A 120 1.84 -1.83 -5.98
C MET A 120 2.04 -3.32 -5.69
N HIS A 121 1.01 -4.16 -5.87
CA HIS A 121 1.14 -5.62 -5.72
C HIS A 121 2.10 -6.23 -6.74
N ILE A 122 2.05 -5.76 -7.99
CA ILE A 122 2.98 -6.18 -9.04
C ILE A 122 4.40 -5.77 -8.68
N GLU A 123 4.61 -4.53 -8.23
CA GLU A 123 5.93 -4.04 -7.81
C GLU A 123 6.53 -4.86 -6.68
N VAL A 124 5.76 -5.11 -5.61
CA VAL A 124 6.20 -5.95 -4.48
C VAL A 124 6.58 -7.34 -4.98
N THR A 125 5.78 -7.94 -5.85
CA THR A 125 6.06 -9.27 -6.42
C THR A 125 7.39 -9.30 -7.18
N ILE A 126 7.65 -8.28 -8.00
CA ILE A 126 8.90 -8.15 -8.76
C ILE A 126 10.08 -7.97 -7.80
N LEU A 127 9.96 -7.10 -6.80
CA LEU A 127 11.01 -6.83 -5.83
C LEU A 127 11.36 -8.06 -4.99
N ILE A 128 10.36 -8.78 -4.47
CA ILE A 128 10.58 -10.01 -3.71
C ILE A 128 11.19 -11.11 -4.58
N THR A 129 10.71 -11.27 -5.82
CA THR A 129 11.29 -12.24 -6.76
C THR A 129 12.75 -11.90 -7.09
N SER A 130 13.06 -10.61 -7.26
CA SER A 130 14.43 -10.12 -7.48
C SER A 130 15.34 -10.41 -6.27
N ALA A 131 14.85 -10.19 -5.06
CA ALA A 131 15.58 -10.50 -3.82
C ALA A 131 15.88 -12.00 -3.70
N ILE A 132 14.87 -12.86 -3.94
CA ILE A 132 15.03 -14.32 -3.92
C ILE A 132 16.05 -14.77 -4.97
N ALA A 133 15.94 -14.27 -6.20
CA ALA A 133 16.87 -14.61 -7.28
C ALA A 133 18.31 -14.22 -6.92
N SER A 134 18.48 -13.08 -6.26
CA SER A 134 19.80 -12.56 -5.87
C SER A 134 20.44 -13.34 -4.70
N ILE A 135 19.66 -13.70 -3.68
CA ILE A 135 20.14 -14.58 -2.59
C ILE A 135 20.48 -15.97 -3.13
N THR A 136 19.60 -16.51 -3.97
CA THR A 136 19.81 -17.83 -4.59
C THR A 136 21.09 -17.84 -5.41
N SER A 137 21.33 -16.80 -6.21
CA SER A 137 22.54 -16.72 -7.04
C SER A 137 23.83 -16.68 -6.22
N MET A 138 23.82 -16.04 -5.04
CA MET A 138 24.96 -16.08 -4.11
C MET A 138 25.17 -17.47 -3.53
N SER A 139 24.10 -18.14 -3.09
CA SER A 139 24.18 -19.47 -2.46
C SER A 139 24.67 -20.57 -3.41
N MET A 140 24.40 -20.44 -4.72
CA MET A 140 24.76 -21.42 -5.75
C MET A 140 26.08 -21.11 -6.47
N GLY A 141 26.73 -19.98 -6.16
CA GLY A 141 28.02 -19.59 -6.71
C GLY A 141 27.98 -18.86 -8.06
N LEU A 142 29.17 -18.59 -8.60
CA LEU A 142 29.37 -17.70 -9.77
C LEU A 142 28.63 -18.17 -11.04
N GLN A 143 28.54 -19.48 -11.28
CA GLN A 143 27.90 -20.00 -12.48
C GLN A 143 26.38 -19.76 -12.50
N ALA A 144 25.72 -19.82 -11.34
CA ALA A 144 24.30 -19.49 -11.20
C ALA A 144 24.06 -17.97 -11.37
N THR A 145 24.94 -17.15 -10.79
CA THR A 145 24.92 -15.69 -10.97
C THR A 145 25.04 -15.31 -12.45
N HIS A 146 25.97 -15.94 -13.18
CA HIS A 146 26.11 -15.78 -14.63
C HIS A 146 24.88 -16.19 -15.44
N ARG A 147 24.20 -17.27 -15.08
CA ARG A 147 22.97 -17.68 -15.76
C ARG A 147 21.78 -16.77 -15.48
N LEU A 148 21.57 -16.38 -14.22
CA LEU A 148 20.40 -15.60 -13.81
C LEU A 148 20.51 -14.12 -14.22
N PHE A 149 21.67 -13.51 -13.98
CA PHE A 149 21.85 -12.08 -14.19
C PHE A 149 22.55 -11.73 -15.51
N GLY A 150 23.24 -12.69 -16.15
CA GLY A 150 23.91 -12.46 -17.44
C GLY A 150 22.96 -12.12 -18.58
N LEU A 151 21.66 -12.45 -18.44
CA LEU A 151 20.61 -12.03 -19.36
C LEU A 151 20.35 -10.52 -19.28
N TYR A 152 20.43 -9.92 -18.09
CA TYR A 152 20.04 -8.54 -17.85
C TYR A 152 21.23 -7.58 -17.79
N VAL A 153 22.36 -8.02 -17.22
CA VAL A 153 23.53 -7.18 -16.99
C VAL A 153 24.83 -7.94 -17.26
N SER A 154 25.86 -7.22 -17.71
CA SER A 154 27.22 -7.75 -17.80
C SER A 154 27.84 -7.85 -16.39
N ILE A 155 27.87 -9.06 -15.84
CA ILE A 155 28.34 -9.33 -14.46
C ILE A 155 29.78 -8.89 -14.24
N HIS A 156 30.66 -9.12 -15.21
CA HIS A 156 32.08 -8.75 -15.07
C HIS A 156 32.28 -7.22 -14.91
N LYS A 157 31.45 -6.42 -15.57
CA LYS A 157 31.48 -4.95 -15.41
C LYS A 157 30.79 -4.51 -14.12
N LEU A 158 29.73 -5.21 -13.73
CA LEU A 158 28.98 -4.91 -12.52
C LEU A 158 29.80 -5.23 -11.26
N GLU A 159 30.52 -6.35 -11.24
CA GLU A 159 31.51 -6.69 -10.20
C GLU A 159 32.67 -5.68 -10.16
N LYS A 160 33.10 -5.16 -11.32
CA LYS A 160 34.16 -4.14 -11.37
C LYS A 160 33.73 -2.81 -10.73
N HIS A 161 32.45 -2.42 -10.83
CA HIS A 161 31.94 -1.16 -10.27
C HIS A 161 31.42 -1.30 -8.83
N PHE A 162 30.71 -2.38 -8.51
CA PHE A 162 30.02 -2.56 -7.22
C PHE A 162 30.70 -3.60 -6.30
N GLY A 163 31.75 -4.25 -6.78
CA GLY A 163 32.42 -5.34 -6.08
C GLY A 163 31.67 -6.68 -6.19
N PRO A 164 32.28 -7.78 -5.71
CA PRO A 164 31.71 -9.14 -5.80
C PRO A 164 30.47 -9.34 -4.91
N ILE A 165 30.24 -8.46 -3.94
CA ILE A 165 29.08 -8.49 -3.03
C ILE A 165 27.83 -7.82 -3.60
N TRP A 166 27.85 -7.39 -4.86
CA TRP A 166 26.72 -6.69 -5.49
C TRP A 166 25.38 -7.44 -5.43
N PRO A 167 25.28 -8.80 -5.50
CA PRO A 167 23.98 -9.45 -5.42
C PRO A 167 23.37 -9.28 -4.02
N PHE A 168 24.19 -9.32 -2.97
CA PHE A 168 23.74 -9.04 -1.61
C PHE A 168 23.13 -7.63 -1.50
N ASN A 169 23.82 -6.63 -2.06
CA ASN A 169 23.33 -5.25 -2.07
C ASN A 169 22.03 -5.12 -2.86
N LEU A 170 21.89 -5.84 -3.98
CA LEU A 170 20.65 -5.89 -4.75
C LEU A 170 19.50 -6.49 -3.92
N ALA A 171 19.73 -7.61 -3.23
CA ALA A 171 18.72 -8.23 -2.37
C ALA A 171 18.26 -7.29 -1.25
N ILE A 172 19.20 -6.59 -0.59
CA ILE A 172 18.90 -5.60 0.45
C ILE A 172 18.05 -4.46 -0.12
N LEU A 173 18.46 -3.88 -1.26
CA LEU A 173 17.72 -2.80 -1.91
C LEU A 173 16.31 -3.26 -2.28
N SER A 174 16.15 -4.46 -2.81
CA SER A 174 14.86 -5.05 -3.14
C SER A 174 13.95 -5.22 -1.92
N PHE A 175 14.47 -5.69 -0.77
CA PHE A 175 13.67 -5.83 0.45
C PHE A 175 13.25 -4.49 1.06
N PHE A 176 14.17 -3.52 1.12
CA PHE A 176 13.83 -2.18 1.60
C PHE A 176 12.81 -1.49 0.70
N ALA A 177 12.99 -1.57 -0.63
CA ALA A 177 12.02 -1.06 -1.58
C ALA A 177 10.66 -1.74 -1.41
N ALA A 178 10.62 -3.08 -1.28
CA ALA A 178 9.37 -3.81 -1.08
C ALA A 178 8.66 -3.37 0.21
N THR A 179 9.41 -3.12 1.28
CA THR A 179 8.87 -2.64 2.55
C THR A 179 8.25 -1.25 2.41
N ILE A 180 8.92 -0.34 1.67
CA ILE A 180 8.37 1.00 1.38
C ILE A 180 7.07 0.89 0.58
N VAL A 181 7.03 0.04 -0.45
CA VAL A 181 5.82 -0.16 -1.26
C VAL A 181 4.69 -0.77 -0.44
N ILE A 182 4.96 -1.76 0.41
CA ILE A 182 3.96 -2.36 1.32
C ILE A 182 3.43 -1.31 2.31
N TRP A 183 4.32 -0.49 2.86
CA TRP A 183 3.92 0.60 3.76
C TRP A 183 3.00 1.61 3.04
N SER A 184 3.36 2.05 1.83
CA SER A 184 2.51 2.89 0.98
C SER A 184 1.18 2.23 0.64
N TYR A 185 1.17 0.92 0.36
CA TYR A 185 -0.03 0.15 0.07
C TYR A 185 -1.03 0.19 1.23
N ILE A 186 -0.58 0.01 2.47
CA ILE A 186 -1.44 0.07 3.66
C ILE A 186 -2.10 1.46 3.77
N MET A 187 -1.38 2.53 3.45
CA MET A 187 -1.93 3.90 3.47
C MET A 187 -2.98 4.13 2.39
N VAL A 188 -2.69 3.71 1.15
CA VAL A 188 -3.64 3.80 0.04
C VAL A 188 -4.88 2.95 0.31
N ARG A 189 -4.70 1.76 0.89
CA ARG A 189 -5.80 0.87 1.27
C ARG A 189 -6.69 1.49 2.35
N GLY A 190 -6.10 2.08 3.40
CA GLY A 190 -6.88 2.78 4.44
C GLY A 190 -7.66 3.97 3.88
N ALA A 191 -7.11 4.70 2.89
CA ALA A 191 -7.83 5.76 2.20
C ALA A 191 -8.97 5.25 1.32
N TYR A 192 -8.79 4.09 0.68
CA TYR A 192 -9.83 3.41 -0.08
C TYR A 192 -10.98 2.94 0.83
N ASP A 193 -10.67 2.30 1.96
CA ASP A 193 -11.66 1.82 2.91
C ASP A 193 -12.43 3.01 3.54
N TYR A 194 -11.76 4.12 3.86
CA TYR A 194 -12.40 5.38 4.28
C TYR A 194 -13.42 5.90 3.24
N LEU A 195 -13.08 5.91 1.96
CA LEU A 195 -13.99 6.38 0.91
C LEU A 195 -15.19 5.44 0.73
N LEU A 196 -15.00 4.12 0.88
CA LEU A 196 -16.08 3.15 0.85
C LEU A 196 -17.04 3.34 2.03
N ASP A 197 -16.50 3.51 3.24
CA ASP A 197 -17.30 3.76 4.43
C ASP A 197 -18.08 5.06 4.27
N LYS A 198 -17.42 6.12 3.77
CA LYS A 198 -18.09 7.38 3.46
C LYS A 198 -19.26 7.19 2.49
N GLU A 199 -19.07 6.48 1.38
CA GLU A 199 -20.14 6.22 0.41
C GLU A 199 -21.29 5.42 1.04
N TYR A 200 -20.96 4.39 1.83
CA TYR A 200 -21.95 3.52 2.46
C TYR A 200 -22.81 4.26 3.49
N PHE A 201 -22.20 5.01 4.40
CA PHE A 201 -22.91 5.70 5.47
C PHE A 201 -23.68 6.93 4.98
N THR A 202 -23.18 7.66 3.98
CA THR A 202 -23.92 8.79 3.38
C THR A 202 -25.11 8.32 2.53
N ARG A 203 -25.01 7.16 1.88
CA ARG A 203 -26.12 6.57 1.12
C ARG A 203 -27.15 5.87 2.01
N LYS A 204 -26.75 5.25 3.12
CA LYS A 204 -27.71 4.62 4.06
C LYS A 204 -28.52 5.63 4.87
N SER A 205 -27.92 6.72 5.35
CA SER A 205 -28.65 7.77 6.07
C SER A 205 -29.75 8.41 5.23
N SER A 206 -29.52 8.55 3.92
CA SER A 206 -30.54 9.03 2.97
C SER A 206 -31.65 8.01 2.71
N ILE A 207 -31.37 6.70 2.69
CA ILE A 207 -32.40 5.67 2.51
C ILE A 207 -33.33 5.58 3.74
N GLU A 208 -32.80 5.70 4.95
CA GLU A 208 -33.63 5.72 6.17
C GLU A 208 -34.50 6.98 6.23
N MET A 209 -33.97 8.15 5.87
CA MET A 209 -34.77 9.38 5.76
C MET A 209 -35.89 9.27 4.72
N VAL A 210 -35.62 8.68 3.54
CA VAL A 210 -36.64 8.45 2.51
C VAL A 210 -37.75 7.51 2.99
N LYS A 211 -37.41 6.44 3.73
CA LYS A 211 -38.43 5.55 4.31
C LYS A 211 -39.31 6.28 5.32
N THR A 212 -38.74 7.13 6.18
CA THR A 212 -39.54 7.92 7.15
C THR A 212 -40.45 8.96 6.49
N ILE A 213 -40.04 9.58 5.38
CA ILE A 213 -40.87 10.56 4.67
C ILE A 213 -42.04 9.86 3.96
N VAL A 214 -41.83 8.67 3.39
CA VAL A 214 -42.90 7.90 2.75
C VAL A 214 -43.89 7.33 3.77
N VAL A 215 -43.43 6.97 4.98
CA VAL A 215 -44.31 6.44 6.05
C VAL A 215 -45.10 7.55 6.76
N ASN A 216 -44.57 8.77 6.87
CA ASN A 216 -45.28 9.91 7.48
C ASN A 216 -46.04 10.78 6.46
N GLY A 217 -46.09 10.37 5.19
CA GLY A 217 -46.74 11.09 4.09
C GLY A 217 -48.03 10.43 3.56
N VAL A 218 -48.60 9.45 4.29
CA VAL A 218 -49.90 8.82 3.98
C VAL A 218 -50.89 9.13 5.10
#